data_AF-A0A1F8MXS9-F1
#
_entry.id   AF-A0A1F8MXS9-F1
#
_cell.length_a   1.000
_cell.length_b   1.000
_cell.length_c   1.000
_cell.angle_alpha   90.00
_cell.angle_beta   90.00
_cell.angle_gamma   90.00
#
_symmetry.space_group_name_H-M   'P 1'
#
loop_
_entity.id
_entity.type
_entity.pdbx_description
1 polymer ?
#
loop_
_entity_poly.entity_id
_entity_poly.type
_entity_poly.pdbx_seq_one_letter_code
_entity_poly.pdbx_strand_id
1 'polypeptide(L)'
;MDLFDLNREQQASREAPLAARIRPRSFDEFVGQEHVVGKERVLRKSIESDQLPSMILWGPPGSGKTTLAYIIANIAKSHFSPISAVSAGVADLRRVVEEAKERRGLYQKRTILFIDEIHRFNKAQQDAVLPYVEDGTITLIGATTENPSFEVIGPLLSRCRVFTLSALADEQVEMIVKRALEDGERGLGNLKVEVDAGALKHLVAMSNGDGRIALNALELAALATQPDEEGRRKIDLPTIEDALQHRSLLYDKAGEEHYNLISALHKSLRGSDPDAALYWLGRMLEAGEDPLYIVRRLIRFASEDVGMADPQALTVAVAAQQAVHFVGMPEGNLALAEAVVYLATAPKSNSLYRAYSEVQHDIRKTGNQPVPLHLRNPVTPLMREVGYGKGYKYAHEYEGHFVKQQNMPDSLRDRRYYTPSDEGYEKEVGTRLEEWWKERKGD
;
A
#
# COMPACT_ATOMS: atom_id res chain seq x y z
N MET A 1 21.83 -33.23 -21.83
CA MET A 1 22.63 -32.01 -21.60
C MET A 1 24.04 -32.32 -22.05
N ASP A 2 24.62 -31.44 -22.87
CA ASP A 2 26.01 -31.54 -23.31
C ASP A 2 26.96 -31.17 -22.14
N LEU A 3 28.20 -31.69 -22.16
CA LEU A 3 29.23 -31.41 -21.15
C LEU A 3 29.55 -29.91 -21.07
N PHE A 4 29.40 -29.19 -22.19
CA PHE A 4 29.58 -27.75 -22.28
C PHE A 4 28.43 -26.96 -21.64
N ASP A 5 27.20 -27.48 -21.67
CA ASP A 5 26.06 -26.86 -21.00
C ASP A 5 26.18 -26.99 -19.48
N LEU A 6 26.62 -28.16 -19.01
CA LEU A 6 26.87 -28.41 -17.58
C LEU A 6 27.97 -27.50 -17.02
N ASN A 7 29.03 -27.26 -17.79
CA ASN A 7 30.13 -26.39 -17.36
C ASN A 7 29.71 -24.90 -17.36
N ARG A 8 28.88 -24.48 -18.33
CA ARG A 8 28.29 -23.13 -18.35
C ARG A 8 27.31 -22.90 -17.19
N GLU A 9 26.47 -23.87 -16.87
CA GLU A 9 25.56 -23.78 -15.72
C GLU A 9 26.34 -23.74 -14.39
N GLN A 10 27.38 -24.56 -14.25
CA GLN A 10 28.24 -24.52 -13.05
C GLN A 10 28.99 -23.20 -12.91
N GLN A 11 29.52 -22.65 -14.00
CA GLN A 11 30.22 -21.36 -13.97
C GLN A 11 29.25 -20.20 -13.69
N ALA A 12 28.09 -20.17 -14.34
CA ALA A 12 27.04 -19.18 -14.06
C ALA A 12 26.55 -19.24 -12.61
N SER A 13 26.52 -20.43 -11.99
CA SER A 13 26.14 -20.57 -10.58
C SER A 13 27.19 -20.02 -9.61
N ARG A 14 28.48 -20.04 -9.99
CA ARG A 14 29.59 -19.49 -9.18
C ARG A 14 29.70 -17.97 -9.30
N GLU A 15 29.38 -17.42 -10.46
CA GLU A 15 29.42 -15.97 -10.74
C GLU A 15 28.13 -15.25 -10.33
N ALA A 16 27.09 -16.00 -9.91
CA ALA A 16 25.83 -15.42 -9.47
C ALA A 16 25.99 -14.62 -8.16
N PRO A 17 25.17 -13.57 -7.93
CA PRO A 17 25.15 -12.84 -6.67
C PRO A 17 24.90 -13.76 -5.47
N LEU A 18 25.45 -13.41 -4.31
CA LEU A 18 25.37 -14.19 -3.07
C LEU A 18 23.92 -14.55 -2.72
N ALA A 19 22.99 -13.60 -2.88
CA ALA A 19 21.57 -13.80 -2.63
C ALA A 19 20.94 -14.91 -3.51
N ALA A 20 21.47 -15.14 -4.72
CA ALA A 20 21.05 -16.24 -5.58
C ALA A 20 21.77 -17.55 -5.21
N ARG A 21 23.07 -17.50 -4.87
CA ARG A 21 23.88 -18.67 -4.51
C ARG A 21 23.39 -19.36 -3.23
N ILE A 22 23.10 -18.59 -2.19
CA ILE A 22 22.64 -19.12 -0.90
C ILE A 22 21.13 -19.33 -0.80
N ARG A 23 20.41 -19.27 -1.94
CA ARG A 23 18.97 -19.48 -1.94
C ARG A 23 18.63 -20.82 -1.27
N PRO A 24 17.76 -20.82 -0.23
CA PRO A 24 17.27 -22.02 0.42
C PRO A 24 16.74 -23.06 -0.58
N ARG A 25 17.12 -24.33 -0.39
CA ARG A 25 16.69 -25.45 -1.25
C ARG A 25 15.53 -26.26 -0.67
N SER A 26 15.27 -26.11 0.62
CA SER A 26 14.26 -26.84 1.38
C SER A 26 13.51 -25.91 2.36
N PHE A 27 12.38 -26.37 2.90
CA PHE A 27 11.67 -25.62 3.94
C PHE A 27 12.48 -25.48 5.24
N ASP A 28 13.40 -26.40 5.51
CA ASP A 28 14.22 -26.35 6.73
C ASP A 28 15.37 -25.34 6.59
N GLU A 29 15.76 -25.00 5.36
CA GLU A 29 16.64 -23.87 5.07
C GLU A 29 15.89 -22.53 4.98
N PHE A 30 14.56 -22.53 4.82
CA PHE A 30 13.81 -21.29 4.64
C PHE A 30 13.60 -20.58 5.99
N VAL A 31 14.03 -19.31 6.07
CA VAL A 31 14.00 -18.52 7.30
C VAL A 31 12.87 -17.49 7.22
N GLY A 32 12.11 -17.38 8.30
CA GLY A 32 10.91 -16.57 8.37
C GLY A 32 9.75 -17.25 7.66
N GLN A 33 8.52 -16.81 7.95
CA GLN A 33 7.28 -17.33 7.35
C GLN A 33 6.77 -18.66 7.95
N GLU A 34 7.10 -18.98 9.20
CA GLU A 34 6.58 -20.15 9.91
C GLU A 34 5.03 -20.12 10.03
N HIS A 35 4.43 -18.94 9.95
CA HIS A 35 2.98 -18.77 9.87
C HIS A 35 2.38 -19.26 8.56
N VAL A 36 3.15 -19.27 7.47
CA VAL A 36 2.73 -19.74 6.14
C VAL A 36 3.16 -21.18 5.88
N VAL A 37 4.44 -21.49 6.13
CA VAL A 37 5.10 -22.76 5.75
C VAL A 37 5.74 -23.52 6.91
N GLY A 38 5.34 -23.24 8.15
CA GLY A 38 5.71 -24.07 9.30
C GLY A 38 5.23 -25.53 9.13
N LYS A 39 5.86 -26.48 9.81
CA LYS A 39 5.60 -27.94 9.70
C LYS A 39 4.13 -28.31 9.85
N GLU A 40 3.40 -27.60 10.71
CA GLU A 40 1.98 -27.86 10.95
C GLU A 40 1.02 -27.14 10.00
N ARG A 41 1.53 -26.26 9.12
CA ARG A 41 0.70 -25.44 8.23
C ARG A 41 0.16 -26.25 7.06
N VAL A 42 -1.09 -25.96 6.71
CA VAL A 42 -1.81 -26.63 5.62
C VAL A 42 -1.07 -26.49 4.30
N LEU A 43 -0.51 -25.32 3.99
CA LEU A 43 0.20 -25.10 2.73
C LEU A 43 1.40 -26.06 2.60
N ARG A 44 2.25 -26.16 3.63
CA ARG A 44 3.41 -27.08 3.63
C ARG A 44 2.96 -28.54 3.47
N LYS A 45 1.96 -28.98 4.24
CA LYS A 45 1.40 -30.35 4.11
C LYS A 45 0.84 -30.63 2.70
N SER A 46 0.17 -29.64 2.10
CA SER A 46 -0.37 -29.72 0.74
C SER A 46 0.73 -29.87 -0.31
N ILE A 47 1.81 -29.08 -0.19
CA ILE A 47 2.99 -29.13 -1.06
C ILE A 47 3.69 -30.49 -0.93
N GLU A 48 3.93 -30.96 0.30
CA GLU A 48 4.57 -32.26 0.57
C GLU A 48 3.73 -33.45 0.07
N SER A 49 2.41 -33.29 -0.04
CA SER A 49 1.48 -34.29 -0.61
C SER A 49 1.22 -34.15 -2.11
N ASP A 50 1.95 -33.28 -2.82
CA ASP A 50 1.81 -33.00 -4.27
C ASP A 50 0.39 -32.52 -4.68
N GLN A 51 -0.31 -31.86 -3.75
CA GLN A 51 -1.60 -31.21 -3.97
C GLN A 51 -1.41 -29.69 -3.97
N LEU A 52 -0.84 -29.14 -5.03
CA LEU A 52 -0.49 -27.72 -5.10
C LEU A 52 -1.65 -26.87 -5.66
N PRO A 53 -2.24 -25.94 -4.86
CA PRO A 53 -3.20 -24.98 -5.40
C PRO A 53 -2.47 -23.87 -6.16
N SER A 54 -3.15 -23.24 -7.12
CA SER A 54 -2.70 -21.95 -7.64
C SER A 54 -2.71 -20.90 -6.53
N MET A 55 -1.71 -20.04 -6.48
CA MET A 55 -1.51 -19.11 -5.38
C MET A 55 -0.86 -17.79 -5.80
N ILE A 56 -1.09 -16.76 -4.99
CA ILE A 56 -0.41 -15.48 -5.04
C ILE A 56 0.37 -15.29 -3.73
N LEU A 57 1.69 -15.16 -3.84
CA LEU A 57 2.59 -14.81 -2.76
C LEU A 57 2.70 -13.28 -2.70
N TRP A 58 2.18 -12.69 -1.63
CA TRP A 58 2.20 -11.24 -1.44
C TRP A 58 3.04 -10.89 -0.22
N GLY A 59 3.96 -9.95 -0.35
CA GLY A 59 4.76 -9.48 0.77
C GLY A 59 5.88 -8.55 0.32
N PRO A 60 6.61 -7.92 1.24
CA PRO A 60 7.63 -6.93 0.91
C PRO A 60 8.79 -7.52 0.09
N PRO A 61 9.62 -6.69 -0.57
CA PRO A 61 10.89 -7.12 -1.13
C PRO A 61 11.73 -7.92 -0.13
N GLY A 62 12.51 -8.88 -0.61
CA GLY A 62 13.39 -9.68 0.26
C GLY A 62 12.72 -10.71 1.19
N SER A 63 11.40 -10.73 1.33
CA SER A 63 10.65 -11.67 2.19
C SER A 63 10.70 -13.14 1.76
N GLY A 64 11.32 -13.45 0.62
CA GLY A 64 11.50 -14.83 0.14
C GLY A 64 10.43 -15.35 -0.82
N LYS A 65 9.58 -14.51 -1.42
CA LYS A 65 8.57 -14.90 -2.44
C LYS A 65 9.13 -15.83 -3.52
N THR A 66 10.14 -15.36 -4.25
CA THR A 66 10.78 -16.12 -5.33
C THR A 66 11.41 -17.41 -4.79
N THR A 67 12.12 -17.34 -3.67
CA THR A 67 12.74 -18.49 -3.00
C THR A 67 11.71 -19.55 -2.64
N LEU A 68 10.57 -19.16 -2.08
CA LEU A 68 9.49 -20.06 -1.71
C LEU A 68 8.92 -20.76 -2.95
N ALA A 69 8.73 -20.04 -4.07
CA ALA A 69 8.31 -20.66 -5.33
C ALA A 69 9.32 -21.71 -5.83
N TYR A 70 10.63 -21.46 -5.70
CA TYR A 70 11.67 -22.43 -6.03
C TYR A 70 11.66 -23.66 -5.11
N ILE A 71 11.48 -23.48 -3.80
CA ILE A 71 11.36 -24.60 -2.84
C ILE A 71 10.14 -25.45 -3.20
N ILE A 72 8.99 -24.81 -3.45
CA ILE A 72 7.76 -25.49 -3.87
C ILE A 72 8.01 -26.31 -5.13
N ALA A 73 8.68 -25.72 -6.13
CA ALA A 73 8.98 -26.38 -7.39
C ALA A 73 9.94 -27.57 -7.24
N ASN A 74 10.90 -27.51 -6.32
CA ASN A 74 11.83 -28.61 -6.05
C ASN A 74 11.15 -29.79 -5.34
N ILE A 75 10.18 -29.50 -4.48
CA ILE A 75 9.43 -30.53 -3.73
C ILE A 75 8.33 -31.13 -4.60
N ALA A 76 7.62 -30.29 -5.36
CA ALA A 76 6.60 -30.73 -6.29
C ALA A 76 7.23 -31.52 -7.43
N LYS A 77 6.58 -32.58 -7.90
CA LYS A 77 7.05 -33.38 -9.05
C LYS A 77 6.68 -32.74 -10.39
N SER A 78 6.74 -31.41 -10.44
CA SER A 78 6.27 -30.59 -11.57
C SER A 78 7.43 -29.93 -12.31
N HIS A 79 7.23 -29.57 -13.57
CA HIS A 79 8.15 -28.72 -14.30
C HIS A 79 7.96 -27.27 -13.88
N PHE A 80 9.05 -26.53 -13.65
CA PHE A 80 9.02 -25.13 -13.24
C PHE A 80 9.32 -24.21 -14.41
N SER A 81 8.41 -23.29 -14.71
CA SER A 81 8.57 -22.29 -15.76
C SER A 81 8.48 -20.88 -15.17
N PRO A 82 9.62 -20.22 -14.89
CA PRO A 82 9.63 -18.86 -14.37
C PRO A 82 9.51 -17.82 -15.49
N ILE A 83 8.69 -16.80 -15.24
CA ILE A 83 8.50 -15.64 -16.10
C ILE A 83 8.55 -14.38 -15.23
N SER A 84 9.20 -13.32 -15.72
CA SER A 84 9.12 -11.98 -15.13
C SER A 84 8.04 -11.17 -15.84
N ALA A 85 7.08 -10.63 -15.09
CA ALA A 85 6.02 -9.80 -15.65
C ALA A 85 6.53 -8.49 -16.26
N VAL A 86 7.75 -8.08 -15.91
CA VAL A 86 8.40 -6.86 -16.43
C VAL A 86 8.82 -7.03 -17.89
N SER A 87 9.26 -8.23 -18.28
CA SER A 87 9.80 -8.49 -19.62
C SER A 87 8.90 -9.34 -20.51
N ALA A 88 7.92 -10.04 -19.93
CA ALA A 88 7.14 -11.03 -20.66
C ALA A 88 5.89 -10.47 -21.33
N GLY A 89 5.70 -10.84 -22.59
CA GLY A 89 4.49 -10.55 -23.36
C GLY A 89 3.46 -11.69 -23.34
N VAL A 90 2.32 -11.46 -24.00
CA VAL A 90 1.29 -12.50 -24.20
C VAL A 90 1.81 -13.69 -25.02
N ALA A 91 2.77 -13.45 -25.93
CA ALA A 91 3.39 -14.51 -26.73
C ALA A 91 4.20 -15.50 -25.87
N ASP A 92 4.95 -15.00 -24.88
CA ASP A 92 5.71 -15.84 -23.95
C ASP A 92 4.80 -16.73 -23.11
N LEU A 93 3.69 -16.17 -22.61
CA LEU A 93 2.69 -16.91 -21.86
C LEU A 93 2.08 -18.05 -22.70
N ARG A 94 1.71 -17.76 -23.95
CA ARG A 94 1.17 -18.78 -24.86
C ARG A 94 2.18 -19.89 -25.13
N ARG A 95 3.45 -19.55 -25.35
CA ARG A 95 4.51 -20.54 -25.56
C ARG A 95 4.65 -21.47 -24.35
N VAL A 96 4.72 -20.92 -23.14
CA VAL A 96 4.82 -21.74 -21.92
C VAL A 96 3.60 -22.64 -21.73
N VAL A 97 2.40 -22.15 -22.06
CA VAL A 97 1.18 -22.95 -22.01
C VAL A 97 1.20 -24.10 -23.02
N GLU A 98 1.62 -23.86 -24.27
CA GLU A 98 1.70 -24.93 -25.27
C GLU A 98 2.72 -26.00 -24.86
N GLU A 99 3.90 -25.59 -24.39
CA GLU A 99 4.89 -26.53 -23.84
C GLU A 99 4.35 -27.27 -22.60
N ALA A 100 3.52 -26.64 -21.77
CA ALA A 100 2.87 -27.27 -20.62
C ALA A 100 1.86 -28.35 -21.05
N LYS A 101 1.05 -28.08 -22.09
CA LYS A 101 0.12 -29.07 -22.67
C LYS A 101 0.86 -30.27 -23.24
N GLU A 102 1.96 -30.04 -23.96
CA GLU A 102 2.80 -31.10 -24.50
C GLU A 102 3.39 -31.97 -23.38
N ARG A 103 3.96 -31.34 -22.33
CA ARG A 103 4.50 -32.07 -21.18
C ARG A 103 3.45 -32.91 -20.46
N ARG A 104 2.24 -32.38 -20.31
CA ARG A 104 1.11 -33.09 -19.69
C ARG A 104 0.63 -34.25 -20.56
N GLY A 105 0.55 -34.06 -21.88
CA GLY A 105 0.11 -35.09 -22.83
C GLY A 105 1.09 -36.25 -23.00
N LEU A 106 2.39 -35.93 -23.14
CA LEU A 106 3.43 -36.93 -23.41
C LEU A 106 3.97 -37.61 -22.15
N TYR A 107 4.15 -36.85 -21.08
CA TYR A 107 4.88 -37.32 -19.89
C TYR A 107 4.04 -37.33 -18.61
N GLN A 108 2.75 -36.98 -18.70
CA GLN A 108 1.88 -36.75 -17.53
C GLN A 108 2.49 -35.82 -16.48
N LYS A 109 3.39 -34.92 -16.91
CA LYS A 109 4.13 -34.02 -16.03
C LYS A 109 3.40 -32.69 -15.92
N ARG A 110 3.04 -32.30 -14.69
CA ARG A 110 2.41 -31.01 -14.38
C ARG A 110 3.41 -29.87 -14.55
N THR A 111 2.91 -28.66 -14.77
CA THR A 111 3.73 -27.45 -14.92
C THR A 111 3.31 -26.39 -13.93
N ILE A 112 4.28 -25.86 -13.18
CA ILE A 112 4.15 -24.67 -12.35
C ILE A 112 4.59 -23.47 -13.18
N LEU A 113 3.67 -22.56 -13.46
CA LEU A 113 3.97 -21.27 -14.04
C LEU A 113 4.22 -20.28 -12.91
N PHE A 114 5.47 -19.82 -12.76
CA PHE A 114 5.81 -18.77 -11.81
C PHE A 114 5.85 -17.41 -12.52
N ILE A 115 5.14 -16.43 -11.99
CA ILE A 115 5.12 -15.05 -12.51
C ILE A 115 5.62 -14.12 -11.42
N ASP A 116 6.83 -13.61 -11.57
CA ASP A 116 7.38 -12.59 -10.67
C ASP A 116 6.82 -11.20 -11.04
N GLU A 117 6.57 -10.38 -10.03
CA GLU A 117 5.95 -9.05 -10.14
C GLU A 117 4.63 -9.04 -10.93
N ILE A 118 3.73 -9.99 -10.65
CA ILE A 118 2.47 -10.19 -11.39
C ILE A 118 1.59 -8.93 -11.48
N HIS A 119 1.74 -7.97 -10.57
CA HIS A 119 1.06 -6.66 -10.63
C HIS A 119 1.46 -5.83 -11.86
N ARG A 120 2.59 -6.10 -12.51
CA ARG A 120 3.03 -5.41 -13.73
C ARG A 120 2.28 -5.89 -14.98
N PHE A 121 1.58 -7.03 -14.91
CA PHE A 121 0.73 -7.47 -16.00
C PHE A 121 -0.54 -6.66 -16.11
N ASN A 122 -0.82 -6.20 -17.33
CA ASN A 122 -2.11 -5.61 -17.65
C ASN A 122 -3.22 -6.67 -17.61
N LYS A 123 -4.49 -6.21 -17.61
CA LYS A 123 -5.67 -7.09 -17.54
C LYS A 123 -5.67 -8.17 -18.63
N ALA A 124 -5.29 -7.83 -19.87
CA ALA A 124 -5.28 -8.78 -20.98
C ALA A 124 -4.23 -9.90 -20.80
N GLN A 125 -3.06 -9.60 -20.22
CA GLN A 125 -2.06 -10.62 -19.89
C GLN A 125 -2.55 -11.56 -18.78
N GLN A 126 -3.26 -11.03 -17.77
CA GLN A 126 -3.85 -11.84 -16.71
C GLN A 126 -5.02 -12.70 -17.22
N ASP A 127 -5.87 -12.16 -18.10
CA ASP A 127 -6.95 -12.92 -18.75
C ASP A 127 -6.39 -14.05 -19.64
N ALA A 128 -5.22 -13.86 -20.24
CA ALA A 128 -4.60 -14.87 -21.12
C ALA A 128 -4.18 -16.15 -20.38
N VAL A 129 -3.89 -16.09 -19.08
CA VAL A 129 -3.52 -17.28 -18.29
C VAL A 129 -4.72 -17.99 -17.65
N LEU A 130 -5.84 -17.28 -17.48
CA LEU A 130 -7.00 -17.73 -16.72
C LEU A 130 -7.56 -19.11 -17.17
N PRO A 131 -7.78 -19.40 -18.47
CA PRO A 131 -8.34 -20.68 -18.90
C PRO A 131 -7.47 -21.88 -18.51
N TYR A 132 -6.15 -21.68 -18.49
CA TYR A 132 -5.16 -22.73 -18.23
C TYR A 132 -4.96 -22.99 -16.74
N VAL A 133 -5.34 -22.03 -15.90
CA VAL A 133 -5.47 -22.21 -14.45
C VAL A 133 -6.74 -23.00 -14.14
N GLU A 134 -7.83 -22.75 -14.87
CA GLU A 134 -9.12 -23.43 -14.66
C GLU A 134 -9.10 -24.91 -15.05
N ASP A 135 -8.52 -25.24 -16.20
CA ASP A 135 -8.45 -26.62 -16.70
C ASP A 135 -7.27 -27.45 -16.11
N GLY A 136 -6.49 -26.81 -15.23
CA GLY A 136 -5.33 -27.38 -14.56
C GLY A 136 -4.15 -27.68 -15.48
N THR A 137 -4.09 -27.08 -16.67
CA THR A 137 -2.90 -27.15 -17.55
C THR A 137 -1.67 -26.58 -16.86
N ILE A 138 -1.86 -25.51 -16.09
CA ILE A 138 -0.81 -24.91 -15.26
C ILE A 138 -1.29 -24.75 -13.81
N THR A 139 -0.36 -24.90 -12.88
CA THR A 139 -0.50 -24.36 -11.52
C THR A 139 0.20 -23.01 -11.46
N LEU A 140 -0.54 -21.94 -11.18
CA LEU A 140 0.02 -20.59 -11.15
C LEU A 140 0.60 -20.27 -9.76
N ILE A 141 1.82 -19.76 -9.72
CA ILE A 141 2.38 -19.07 -8.55
C ILE A 141 2.72 -17.64 -8.96
N GLY A 142 1.91 -16.67 -8.58
CA GLY A 142 2.22 -15.25 -8.77
C GLY A 142 2.96 -14.69 -7.55
N ALA A 143 3.96 -13.84 -7.76
CA ALA A 143 4.60 -13.07 -6.69
C ALA A 143 4.38 -11.57 -6.90
N THR A 144 4.07 -10.85 -5.83
CA THR A 144 3.86 -9.40 -5.88
C THR A 144 4.30 -8.73 -4.57
N THR A 145 4.87 -7.54 -4.68
CA THR A 145 5.02 -6.60 -3.56
C THR A 145 3.74 -5.83 -3.28
N GLU A 146 2.91 -5.66 -4.30
CA GLU A 146 1.67 -4.91 -4.20
C GLU A 146 0.49 -5.74 -3.74
N ASN A 147 -0.44 -5.07 -3.05
CA ASN A 147 -1.65 -5.71 -2.56
C ASN A 147 -2.45 -6.29 -3.74
N PRO A 148 -2.65 -7.62 -3.77
CA PRO A 148 -3.18 -8.29 -4.94
C PRO A 148 -4.64 -7.93 -5.22
N SER A 149 -5.38 -7.39 -4.24
CA SER A 149 -6.79 -6.98 -4.44
C SER A 149 -6.96 -5.77 -5.37
N PHE A 150 -5.91 -4.97 -5.57
CA PHE A 150 -5.93 -3.83 -6.49
C PHE A 150 -5.39 -4.19 -7.88
N GLU A 151 -4.30 -4.96 -7.92
CA GLU A 151 -3.53 -5.17 -9.14
C GLU A 151 -3.85 -6.49 -9.86
N VAL A 152 -4.39 -7.49 -9.16
CA VAL A 152 -4.78 -8.78 -9.75
C VAL A 152 -6.27 -8.79 -10.04
N ILE A 153 -6.66 -9.21 -11.25
CA ILE A 153 -8.06 -9.24 -11.66
C ILE A 153 -8.87 -10.21 -10.78
N GLY A 154 -10.11 -9.83 -10.44
CA GLY A 154 -11.01 -10.64 -9.63
C GLY A 154 -11.18 -12.10 -10.08
N PRO A 155 -11.32 -12.40 -11.38
CA PRO A 155 -11.38 -13.78 -11.87
C PRO A 155 -10.17 -14.63 -11.50
N LEU A 156 -8.95 -14.09 -11.60
CA LEU A 156 -7.73 -14.81 -11.26
C LEU A 156 -7.59 -14.99 -9.75
N LEU A 157 -7.88 -13.95 -8.97
CA LEU A 157 -7.91 -14.02 -7.51
C LEU A 157 -8.86 -15.08 -6.98
N SER A 158 -10.05 -15.22 -7.58
CA SER A 158 -11.03 -16.22 -7.13
C SER A 158 -10.57 -17.68 -7.32
N ARG A 159 -9.55 -17.92 -8.15
CA ARG A 159 -8.95 -19.25 -8.44
C ARG A 159 -7.60 -19.46 -7.75
N CYS A 160 -7.08 -18.43 -7.09
CA CYS A 160 -5.79 -18.47 -6.41
C CYS A 160 -5.98 -18.31 -4.89
N ARG A 161 -5.14 -18.99 -4.11
CA ARG A 161 -5.01 -18.70 -2.68
C ARG A 161 -4.00 -17.59 -2.48
N VAL A 162 -4.34 -16.55 -1.71
CA VAL A 162 -3.41 -15.48 -1.36
C VAL A 162 -2.70 -15.85 -0.06
N PHE A 163 -1.37 -15.87 -0.08
CA PHE A 163 -0.53 -16.07 1.10
C PHE A 163 0.32 -14.83 1.35
N THR A 164 0.15 -14.24 2.52
CA THR A 164 0.89 -13.04 2.94
C THR A 164 2.18 -13.41 3.65
N LEU A 165 3.30 -12.92 3.14
CA LEU A 165 4.63 -13.04 3.70
C LEU A 165 4.98 -11.73 4.42
N SER A 166 5.57 -11.86 5.60
CA SER A 166 5.98 -10.70 6.42
C SER A 166 7.40 -10.28 6.09
N ALA A 167 7.78 -9.03 6.41
CA ALA A 167 9.18 -8.66 6.50
C ALA A 167 9.89 -9.57 7.51
N LEU A 168 11.18 -9.85 7.29
CA LEU A 168 11.97 -10.67 8.21
C LEU A 168 12.24 -9.87 9.49
N ALA A 169 12.18 -10.54 10.64
CA ALA A 169 12.67 -9.98 11.89
C ALA A 169 14.19 -9.85 11.88
N ASP A 170 14.75 -8.96 12.71
CA ASP A 170 16.19 -8.72 12.78
C ASP A 170 16.98 -10.02 13.07
N GLU A 171 16.46 -10.87 13.97
CA GLU A 171 17.09 -12.16 14.29
C GLU A 171 17.08 -13.14 13.11
N GLN A 172 16.06 -13.05 12.26
CA GLN A 172 15.93 -13.86 11.05
C GLN A 172 16.90 -13.40 9.97
N VAL A 173 17.06 -12.08 9.79
CA VAL A 173 18.07 -11.52 8.88
C VAL A 173 19.49 -11.87 9.37
N GLU A 174 19.75 -11.74 10.67
CA GLU A 174 21.03 -12.12 11.28
C GLU A 174 21.36 -13.60 11.02
N MET A 175 20.36 -14.49 11.15
CA MET A 175 20.53 -15.92 10.85
C MET A 175 20.90 -16.17 9.38
N ILE A 176 20.27 -15.46 8.45
CA ILE A 176 20.57 -15.56 7.01
C ILE A 176 22.01 -15.09 6.73
N VAL A 177 22.42 -13.96 7.32
CA VAL A 177 23.77 -13.41 7.16
C VAL A 177 24.82 -14.35 7.74
N LYS A 178 24.62 -14.89 8.95
CA LYS A 178 25.55 -15.86 9.54
C LYS A 178 25.69 -17.12 8.70
N ARG A 179 24.57 -17.66 8.20
CA ARG A 179 24.62 -18.80 7.28
C ARG A 179 25.43 -18.48 6.03
N ALA A 180 25.34 -17.25 5.51
CA ALA A 180 26.13 -16.82 4.37
C ALA A 180 27.63 -16.72 4.65
N LEU A 181 28.01 -16.33 5.86
CA LEU A 181 29.41 -16.30 6.28
C LEU A 181 29.99 -17.72 6.47
N GLU A 182 29.19 -18.66 6.95
CA GLU A 182 29.64 -20.01 7.30
C GLU A 182 29.60 -21.01 6.12
N ASP A 183 28.72 -20.82 5.14
CA ASP A 183 28.55 -21.75 4.01
C ASP A 183 29.78 -21.69 3.07
N GLY A 184 30.59 -22.75 3.11
CA GLY A 184 31.81 -22.91 2.29
C GLY A 184 31.57 -23.39 0.86
N GLU A 185 30.36 -23.79 0.49
CA GLU A 185 30.05 -24.24 -0.88
C GLU A 185 29.41 -23.11 -1.71
N ARG A 186 28.45 -22.41 -1.10
CA ARG A 186 27.59 -21.41 -1.76
C ARG A 186 27.80 -19.99 -1.22
N GLY A 187 28.26 -19.89 0.03
CA GLY A 187 28.42 -18.63 0.74
C GLY A 187 29.81 -18.03 0.61
N LEU A 188 30.22 -17.33 1.67
CA LEU A 188 31.49 -16.63 1.80
C LEU A 188 32.49 -17.39 2.70
N GLY A 189 32.19 -18.63 3.10
CA GLY A 189 33.04 -19.40 4.02
C GLY A 189 34.48 -19.58 3.53
N ASN A 190 34.68 -19.71 2.21
CA ASN A 190 36.02 -19.82 1.62
C ASN A 190 36.82 -18.51 1.63
N LEU A 191 36.15 -17.36 1.79
CA LEU A 191 36.78 -16.05 1.86
C LEU A 191 37.18 -15.65 3.28
N LYS A 192 36.90 -16.50 4.29
CA LYS A 192 37.21 -16.26 5.71
C LYS A 192 36.82 -14.84 6.15
N VAL A 193 35.58 -14.47 5.83
CA VAL A 193 35.04 -13.14 6.15
C VAL A 193 34.67 -13.09 7.63
N GLU A 194 35.22 -12.11 8.34
CA GLU A 194 34.90 -11.80 9.73
C GLU A 194 34.22 -10.43 9.76
N VAL A 195 32.98 -10.38 10.28
CA VAL A 195 32.21 -9.14 10.39
C VAL A 195 32.17 -8.72 11.86
N ASP A 196 32.56 -7.49 12.15
CA ASP A 196 32.49 -6.94 13.49
C ASP A 196 31.05 -6.95 14.02
N ALA A 197 30.86 -7.23 15.31
CA ALA A 197 29.52 -7.33 15.90
C ALA A 197 28.68 -6.04 15.75
N GLY A 198 29.33 -4.87 15.79
CA GLY A 198 28.68 -3.59 15.53
C GLY A 198 28.25 -3.42 14.07
N ALA A 199 29.10 -3.84 13.13
CA ALA A 199 28.84 -3.82 11.69
C ALA A 199 27.69 -4.78 11.32
N LEU A 200 27.67 -5.98 11.90
CA LEU A 200 26.60 -6.96 11.69
C LEU A 200 25.24 -6.43 12.17
N LYS A 201 25.19 -5.85 13.38
CA LYS A 201 23.96 -5.24 13.91
C LYS A 201 23.48 -4.10 13.02
N HIS A 202 24.40 -3.26 12.56
CA HIS A 202 24.07 -2.17 11.64
C HIS A 202 23.53 -2.68 10.30
N LEU A 203 24.17 -3.69 9.72
CA LEU A 203 23.71 -4.35 8.48
C LEU A 203 22.28 -4.88 8.64
N VAL A 204 22.00 -5.61 9.72
CA VAL A 204 20.68 -6.18 10.01
C VAL A 204 19.63 -5.07 10.13
N ALA A 205 19.88 -4.07 10.98
CA ALA A 205 18.95 -2.96 11.19
C ALA A 205 18.70 -2.18 9.89
N MET A 206 19.74 -1.93 9.10
CA MET A 206 19.63 -1.20 7.83
C MET A 206 19.05 -2.04 6.69
N SER A 207 18.96 -3.36 6.84
CA SER A 207 18.27 -4.21 5.88
C SER A 207 16.75 -4.12 6.00
N ASN A 208 16.22 -3.63 7.13
CA ASN A 208 14.80 -3.39 7.38
C ASN A 208 13.91 -4.60 6.98
N GLY A 209 14.34 -5.81 7.34
CA GLY A 209 13.66 -7.06 7.03
C GLY A 209 13.78 -7.58 5.59
N ASP A 210 14.62 -6.99 4.74
CA ASP A 210 14.96 -7.48 3.41
C ASP A 210 16.27 -8.29 3.42
N GLY A 211 16.16 -9.61 3.35
CA GLY A 211 17.33 -10.51 3.33
C GLY A 211 18.20 -10.39 2.08
N ARG A 212 17.65 -9.91 0.95
CA ARG A 212 18.42 -9.71 -0.29
C ARG A 212 19.32 -8.48 -0.16
N ILE A 213 18.82 -7.39 0.42
CA ILE A 213 19.63 -6.20 0.71
C ILE A 213 20.79 -6.56 1.64
N ALA A 214 20.50 -7.30 2.72
CA ALA A 214 21.52 -7.77 3.66
C ALA A 214 22.65 -8.54 2.97
N LEU A 215 22.28 -9.52 2.13
CA LEU A 215 23.24 -10.38 1.42
C LEU A 215 24.02 -9.62 0.34
N ASN A 216 23.39 -8.69 -0.39
CA ASN A 216 24.07 -7.89 -1.41
C ASN A 216 25.09 -6.93 -0.79
N ALA A 217 24.72 -6.24 0.29
CA ALA A 217 25.64 -5.36 1.01
C ALA A 217 26.79 -6.13 1.65
N LEU A 218 26.52 -7.31 2.22
CA LEU A 218 27.54 -8.21 2.73
C LEU A 218 28.51 -8.68 1.63
N GLU A 219 27.99 -9.09 0.48
CA GLU A 219 28.81 -9.51 -0.66
C GLU A 219 29.69 -8.37 -1.17
N LEU A 220 29.13 -7.17 -1.33
CA LEU A 220 29.88 -5.99 -1.77
C LEU A 220 31.01 -5.65 -0.78
N ALA A 221 30.70 -5.59 0.51
CA ALA A 221 31.69 -5.34 1.55
C ALA A 221 32.79 -6.42 1.55
N ALA A 222 32.41 -7.70 1.49
CA ALA A 222 33.36 -8.80 1.46
C ALA A 222 34.28 -8.76 0.23
N LEU A 223 33.76 -8.41 -0.95
CA LEU A 223 34.56 -8.33 -2.17
C LEU A 223 35.49 -7.10 -2.18
N ALA A 224 35.05 -5.97 -1.62
CA ALA A 224 35.80 -4.73 -1.54
C ALA A 224 36.94 -4.79 -0.50
N THR A 225 36.77 -5.54 0.59
CA THR A 225 37.79 -5.70 1.63
C THR A 225 38.93 -6.60 1.16
N GLN A 226 40.17 -6.11 1.19
CA GLN A 226 41.34 -6.95 0.89
C GLN A 226 41.62 -7.95 2.02
N PRO A 227 42.08 -9.17 1.68
CA PRO A 227 42.48 -10.15 2.69
C PRO A 227 43.77 -9.72 3.41
N ASP A 228 43.87 -10.06 4.70
CA ASP A 228 45.10 -9.94 5.48
C ASP A 228 46.13 -11.03 5.11
N GLU A 229 47.29 -11.03 5.78
CA GLU A 229 48.37 -12.02 5.55
C GLU A 229 47.93 -13.48 5.76
N GLU A 230 46.84 -13.71 6.51
CA GLU A 230 46.28 -15.03 6.81
C GLU A 230 45.07 -15.38 5.90
N GLY A 231 44.77 -14.49 4.96
CA GLY A 231 43.68 -14.62 4.00
C GLY A 231 42.30 -14.22 4.55
N ARG A 232 42.23 -13.60 5.74
CA ARG A 232 40.96 -13.17 6.36
C ARG A 232 40.55 -11.80 5.87
N ARG A 233 39.26 -11.60 5.69
CA ARG A 233 38.69 -10.28 5.32
C ARG A 233 37.90 -9.74 6.51
N LYS A 234 38.41 -8.71 7.16
CA LYS A 234 37.76 -8.08 8.32
C LYS A 234 36.89 -6.91 7.86
N ILE A 235 35.59 -7.03 8.09
CA ILE A 235 34.60 -6.02 7.71
C ILE A 235 34.20 -5.24 8.96
N ASP A 236 34.56 -3.97 8.98
CA ASP A 236 34.21 -3.02 10.02
C ASP A 236 32.91 -2.26 9.70
N LEU A 237 32.46 -1.41 10.65
CA LEU A 237 31.23 -0.64 10.49
C LEU A 237 31.28 0.35 9.31
N PRO A 238 32.35 1.16 9.11
CA PRO A 238 32.46 2.05 7.96
C PRO A 238 32.33 1.33 6.61
N THR A 239 32.89 0.13 6.47
CA THR A 239 32.78 -0.65 5.23
C THR A 239 31.33 -1.08 4.95
N ILE A 240 30.58 -1.48 5.98
CA ILE A 240 29.15 -1.81 5.83
C ILE A 240 28.32 -0.56 5.52
N GLU A 241 28.61 0.56 6.19
CA GLU A 241 27.92 1.83 5.92
C GLU A 241 28.09 2.24 4.46
N ASP A 242 29.33 2.19 3.94
CA ASP A 242 29.64 2.49 2.53
C ASP A 242 28.92 1.54 1.56
N ALA A 243 28.92 0.23 1.86
CA ALA A 243 28.21 -0.76 1.05
C ALA A 243 26.67 -0.53 1.02
N LEU A 244 26.11 0.14 2.04
CA LEU A 244 24.69 0.46 2.14
C LEU A 244 24.32 1.84 1.57
N GLN A 245 25.28 2.73 1.26
CA GLN A 245 25.01 4.12 0.84
C GLN A 245 24.16 4.23 -0.44
N HIS A 246 24.02 3.17 -1.24
CA HIS A 246 23.06 3.11 -2.34
C HIS A 246 21.62 2.82 -1.86
N ARG A 247 21.05 3.65 -1.00
CA ARG A 247 19.61 3.64 -0.74
C ARG A 247 18.87 4.51 -1.76
N SER A 248 18.15 3.86 -2.66
CA SER A 248 16.81 4.33 -3.00
C SER A 248 15.95 3.99 -1.78
N LEU A 249 15.45 4.98 -1.05
CA LEU A 249 14.33 4.74 -0.15
C LEU A 249 13.27 3.98 -0.98
N LEU A 250 12.90 2.77 -0.54
CA LEU A 250 11.90 1.96 -1.21
C LEU A 250 10.58 2.72 -1.13
N TYR A 251 10.30 3.48 -2.18
CA TYR A 251 9.10 4.27 -2.29
C TYR A 251 8.48 3.98 -3.65
N ASP A 252 7.54 3.05 -3.65
CA ASP A 252 6.69 2.84 -4.80
C ASP A 252 5.57 3.87 -4.75
N LYS A 253 5.62 4.84 -5.67
CA LYS A 253 4.59 5.86 -5.88
C LYS A 253 3.20 5.28 -6.21
N ALA A 254 3.13 4.01 -6.58
CA ALA A 254 1.88 3.30 -6.87
C ALA A 254 1.53 2.23 -5.81
N GLY A 255 2.34 2.08 -4.76
CA GLY A 255 2.28 0.88 -3.93
C GLY A 255 1.54 0.98 -2.59
N GLU A 256 1.45 -0.15 -1.88
CA GLU A 256 0.80 -0.25 -0.56
C GLU A 256 1.38 0.72 0.48
N GLU A 257 2.71 0.89 0.51
CA GLU A 257 3.38 1.77 1.47
C GLU A 257 2.99 3.24 1.30
N HIS A 258 2.74 3.69 0.06
CA HIS A 258 2.20 5.02 -0.21
C HIS A 258 0.86 5.23 0.50
N TYR A 259 -0.05 4.24 0.44
CA TYR A 259 -1.33 4.28 1.15
C TYR A 259 -1.20 4.17 2.67
N ASN A 260 -0.23 3.39 3.17
CA ASN A 260 0.04 3.24 4.60
C ASN A 260 0.52 4.57 5.20
N LEU A 261 1.46 5.25 4.55
CA LEU A 261 2.04 6.50 5.05
C LEU A 261 1.00 7.63 5.09
N ILE A 262 0.23 7.83 4.01
CA ILE A 262 -0.82 8.86 4.00
C ILE A 262 -1.95 8.55 5.00
N SER A 263 -2.27 7.26 5.17
CA SER A 263 -3.22 6.78 6.18
C SER A 263 -2.73 7.06 7.60
N ALA A 264 -1.44 6.85 7.86
CA ALA A 264 -0.80 7.15 9.14
C ALA A 264 -0.80 8.66 9.41
N LEU A 265 -0.42 9.48 8.42
CA LEU A 265 -0.51 10.95 8.50
C LEU A 265 -1.93 11.39 8.89
N HIS A 266 -2.97 10.92 8.19
CA HIS A 266 -4.35 11.29 8.50
C HIS A 266 -4.82 10.82 9.87
N LYS A 267 -4.42 9.62 10.30
CA LYS A 267 -4.77 9.12 11.64
C LYS A 267 -4.05 9.92 12.73
N SER A 268 -2.79 10.31 12.54
CA SER A 268 -2.06 11.17 13.46
C SER A 268 -2.68 12.56 13.56
N LEU A 269 -3.07 13.16 12.43
CA LEU A 269 -3.83 14.42 12.43
C LEU A 269 -5.15 14.29 13.19
N ARG A 270 -5.92 13.21 12.96
CA ARG A 270 -7.19 12.93 13.66
C ARG A 270 -6.99 12.69 15.15
N GLY A 271 -5.89 12.05 15.52
CA GLY A 271 -5.47 11.82 16.90
C GLY A 271 -4.88 13.05 17.58
N SER A 272 -4.81 14.19 16.88
CA SER A 272 -4.21 15.44 17.36
C SER A 272 -2.76 15.29 17.83
N ASP A 273 -1.99 14.46 17.11
CA ASP A 273 -0.58 14.20 17.36
C ASP A 273 0.28 14.91 16.28
N PRO A 274 0.77 16.14 16.55
CA PRO A 274 1.55 16.91 15.58
C PRO A 274 2.91 16.28 15.31
N ASP A 275 3.53 15.62 16.30
CA ASP A 275 4.87 15.03 16.18
C ASP A 275 4.83 13.82 15.24
N ALA A 276 3.88 12.91 15.45
CA ALA A 276 3.68 11.76 14.56
C ALA A 276 3.26 12.21 13.16
N ALA A 277 2.39 13.23 13.06
CA ALA A 277 1.96 13.76 11.76
C ALA A 277 3.14 14.36 10.97
N LEU A 278 4.02 15.13 11.62
CA LEU A 278 5.25 15.65 11.01
C LEU A 278 6.18 14.53 10.57
N TYR A 279 6.36 13.48 11.37
CA TYR A 279 7.18 12.33 11.01
C TYR A 279 6.65 11.64 9.74
N TRP A 280 5.35 11.37 9.66
CA TRP A 280 4.75 10.74 8.47
C TRP A 280 4.80 11.65 7.24
N LEU A 281 4.60 12.96 7.40
CA LEU A 281 4.81 13.94 6.33
C LEU A 281 6.26 13.87 5.81
N GLY A 282 7.24 13.96 6.70
CA GLY A 282 8.67 13.91 6.35
C GLY A 282 9.03 12.62 5.64
N ARG A 283 8.56 11.47 6.14
CA ARG A 283 8.74 10.16 5.49
C ARG A 283 8.22 10.15 4.06
N MET A 284 7.06 10.75 3.79
CA MET A 284 6.50 10.83 2.44
C MET A 284 7.33 11.75 1.52
N LEU A 285 7.74 12.92 2.03
CA LEU A 285 8.52 13.91 1.28
C LEU A 285 9.91 13.39 0.91
N GLU A 286 10.64 12.83 1.88
CA GLU A 286 11.98 12.25 1.67
C GLU A 286 11.94 11.04 0.73
N ALA A 287 10.83 10.31 0.73
CA ALA A 287 10.60 9.19 -0.15
C ALA A 287 10.20 9.64 -1.58
N GLY A 288 9.91 10.93 -1.78
CA GLY A 288 9.65 11.52 -3.10
C GLY A 288 8.19 11.49 -3.54
N GLU A 289 7.24 11.40 -2.60
CA GLU A 289 5.79 11.55 -2.82
C GLU A 289 5.44 12.79 -3.66
N ASP A 290 4.37 12.73 -4.44
CA ASP A 290 3.79 13.94 -5.05
C ASP A 290 3.27 14.88 -3.96
N PRO A 291 3.85 16.08 -3.76
CA PRO A 291 3.39 17.01 -2.72
C PRO A 291 1.92 17.40 -2.90
N LEU A 292 1.43 17.47 -4.15
CA LEU A 292 0.02 17.78 -4.40
C LEU A 292 -0.90 16.64 -3.96
N TYR A 293 -0.43 15.40 -3.91
CA TYR A 293 -1.18 14.30 -3.30
C TYR A 293 -1.39 14.53 -1.80
N ILE A 294 -0.33 14.87 -1.08
CA ILE A 294 -0.39 15.20 0.36
C ILE A 294 -1.37 16.37 0.58
N VAL A 295 -1.22 17.44 -0.18
CA VAL A 295 -2.09 18.61 -0.12
C VAL A 295 -3.57 18.27 -0.29
N ARG A 296 -3.93 17.48 -1.32
CA ARG A 296 -5.32 17.05 -1.55
C ARG A 296 -5.91 16.37 -0.31
N ARG A 297 -5.08 15.58 0.39
CA ARG A 297 -5.45 14.88 1.61
C ARG A 297 -5.57 15.83 2.80
N LEU A 298 -4.69 16.83 2.95
CA LEU A 298 -4.82 17.86 3.99
C LEU A 298 -6.09 18.72 3.79
N ILE A 299 -6.39 19.13 2.56
CA ILE A 299 -7.62 19.86 2.22
C ILE A 299 -8.86 19.02 2.57
N ARG A 300 -8.81 17.71 2.25
CA ARG A 300 -9.91 16.80 2.62
C ARG A 300 -10.08 16.74 4.14
N PHE A 301 -8.99 16.55 4.88
CA PHE A 301 -8.99 16.52 6.34
C PHE A 301 -9.57 17.78 6.96
N ALA A 302 -9.15 18.96 6.46
CA ALA A 302 -9.66 20.25 6.94
C ALA A 302 -11.20 20.34 6.88
N SER A 303 -11.82 19.80 5.82
CA SER A 303 -13.28 19.81 5.68
C SER A 303 -14.01 18.66 6.39
N GLU A 304 -13.35 17.52 6.58
CA GLU A 304 -13.96 16.28 7.10
C GLU A 304 -13.81 16.14 8.62
N ASP A 305 -12.61 16.40 9.13
CA ASP A 305 -12.20 16.09 10.50
C ASP A 305 -12.05 17.35 11.39
N VAL A 306 -11.92 18.53 10.78
CA VAL A 306 -11.95 19.84 11.48
C VAL A 306 -13.28 20.56 11.23
N GLY A 307 -13.67 20.70 9.96
CA GLY A 307 -14.99 21.18 9.57
C GLY A 307 -15.29 22.58 10.09
N MET A 308 -16.47 22.76 10.70
CA MET A 308 -16.89 24.05 11.23
C MET A 308 -16.34 24.34 12.64
N ALA A 309 -15.62 23.39 13.26
CA ALA A 309 -14.97 23.66 14.56
C ALA A 309 -13.83 24.66 14.40
N ASP A 310 -13.19 24.69 13.24
CA ASP A 310 -12.31 25.78 12.84
C ASP A 310 -12.37 26.01 11.32
N PRO A 311 -13.18 26.98 10.86
CA PRO A 311 -13.32 27.28 9.44
C PRO A 311 -12.02 27.76 8.76
N GLN A 312 -10.99 28.19 9.50
CA GLN A 312 -9.71 28.60 8.92
C GLN A 312 -8.87 27.41 8.43
N ALA A 313 -9.12 26.19 8.93
CA ALA A 313 -8.37 25.01 8.55
C ALA A 313 -8.34 24.77 7.03
N LEU A 314 -9.46 24.99 6.34
CA LEU A 314 -9.51 24.85 4.88
C LEU A 314 -8.68 25.92 4.19
N THR A 315 -8.74 27.17 4.67
CA THR A 315 -7.94 28.28 4.17
C THR A 315 -6.44 28.02 4.32
N VAL A 316 -6.00 27.53 5.48
CA VAL A 316 -4.60 27.17 5.74
C VAL A 316 -4.14 26.05 4.82
N ALA A 317 -4.94 24.98 4.65
CA ALA A 317 -4.59 23.89 3.75
C ALA A 317 -4.49 24.33 2.28
N VAL A 318 -5.36 25.23 1.84
CA VAL A 318 -5.31 25.83 0.48
C VAL A 318 -4.12 26.79 0.35
N ALA A 319 -3.78 27.58 1.38
CA ALA A 319 -2.61 28.43 1.36
C ALA A 319 -1.31 27.61 1.25
N ALA A 320 -1.21 26.50 1.98
CA ALA A 320 -0.10 25.56 1.85
C ALA A 320 -0.02 24.96 0.44
N GLN A 321 -1.16 24.64 -0.19
CA GLN A 321 -1.19 24.23 -1.60
C GLN A 321 -0.58 25.29 -2.52
N GLN A 322 -0.98 26.55 -2.33
CA GLN A 322 -0.50 27.67 -3.14
C GLN A 322 0.99 27.91 -2.91
N ALA A 323 1.46 27.82 -1.67
CA ALA A 323 2.88 27.92 -1.34
C ALA A 323 3.70 26.82 -2.03
N VAL A 324 3.27 25.56 -1.97
CA VAL A 324 3.92 24.44 -2.67
C VAL A 324 3.95 24.66 -4.18
N HIS A 325 2.86 25.17 -4.76
CA HIS A 325 2.78 25.41 -6.20
C HIS A 325 3.65 26.59 -6.66
N PHE A 326 3.67 27.68 -5.88
CA PHE A 326 4.34 28.93 -6.23
C PHE A 326 5.83 28.92 -5.90
N VAL A 327 6.20 28.44 -4.71
CA VAL A 327 7.59 28.39 -4.24
C VAL A 327 8.31 27.17 -4.81
N GLY A 328 7.61 26.04 -4.96
CA GLY A 328 8.22 24.77 -5.39
C GLY A 328 8.90 24.02 -4.24
N MET A 329 9.52 22.89 -4.58
CA MET A 329 10.20 21.98 -3.64
C MET A 329 11.72 22.13 -3.78
N PRO A 330 12.51 22.04 -2.69
CA PRO A 330 12.13 21.60 -1.34
C PRO A 330 11.57 22.67 -0.39
N GLU A 331 11.62 23.96 -0.74
CA GLU A 331 11.25 25.06 0.16
C GLU A 331 9.77 25.02 0.59
N GLY A 332 8.88 24.51 -0.27
CA GLY A 332 7.46 24.27 0.02
C GLY A 332 7.19 23.24 1.13
N ASN A 333 8.18 22.43 1.53
CA ASN A 333 8.06 21.47 2.63
C ASN A 333 7.62 22.13 3.93
N LEU A 334 8.13 23.33 4.22
CA LEU A 334 7.83 24.01 5.47
C LEU A 334 6.38 24.50 5.51
N ALA A 335 5.82 24.92 4.38
CA ALA A 335 4.41 25.29 4.28
C ALA A 335 3.48 24.08 4.51
N LEU A 336 3.89 22.89 4.06
CA LEU A 336 3.17 21.64 4.35
C LEU A 336 3.26 21.28 5.83
N ALA A 337 4.45 21.40 6.43
CA ALA A 337 4.67 21.15 7.84
C ALA A 337 3.81 22.09 8.71
N GLU A 338 3.76 23.37 8.38
CA GLU A 338 2.92 24.37 9.05
C GLU A 338 1.43 23.97 8.98
N ALA A 339 0.92 23.61 7.80
CA ALA A 339 -0.46 23.16 7.66
C ALA A 339 -0.75 21.85 8.42
N VAL A 340 0.20 20.91 8.47
CA VAL A 340 0.07 19.66 9.23
C VAL A 340 -0.04 19.95 10.73
N VAL A 341 0.83 20.80 11.28
CA VAL A 341 0.77 21.18 12.70
C VAL A 341 -0.52 21.93 13.01
N TYR A 342 -0.93 22.85 12.15
CA TYR A 342 -2.21 23.54 12.27
C TYR A 342 -3.38 22.56 12.36
N LEU A 343 -3.49 21.64 11.39
CA LEU A 343 -4.58 20.66 11.34
C LEU A 343 -4.54 19.66 12.50
N ALA A 344 -3.35 19.25 12.95
CA ALA A 344 -3.19 18.39 14.12
C ALA A 344 -3.72 19.05 15.39
N THR A 345 -3.44 20.35 15.56
CA THR A 345 -3.80 21.12 16.77
C THR A 345 -5.16 21.78 16.73
N ALA A 346 -5.81 21.85 15.55
CA ALA A 346 -7.16 22.38 15.39
C ALA A 346 -8.21 21.56 16.17
N PRO A 347 -9.29 22.19 16.67
CA PRO A 347 -10.42 21.47 17.26
C PRO A 347 -11.04 20.52 16.22
N LYS A 348 -11.41 19.31 16.64
CA LYS A 348 -11.90 18.27 15.73
C LYS A 348 -13.43 18.23 15.73
N SER A 349 -14.02 18.23 14.55
CA SER A 349 -15.44 17.98 14.36
C SER A 349 -15.72 17.34 13.00
N ASN A 350 -16.46 16.23 13.04
CA ASN A 350 -16.99 15.59 11.84
C ASN A 350 -18.50 15.87 11.63
N SER A 351 -19.07 16.83 12.36
CA SER A 351 -20.50 17.16 12.32
C SER A 351 -20.97 17.52 10.91
N LEU A 352 -20.17 18.31 10.18
CA LEU A 352 -20.44 18.66 8.77
C LEU A 352 -20.42 17.43 7.85
N TYR A 353 -19.40 16.58 7.99
CA TYR A 353 -19.25 15.37 7.19
C TYR A 353 -20.43 14.39 7.41
N ARG A 354 -20.82 14.19 8.67
CA ARG A 354 -21.97 13.37 9.05
C ARG A 354 -23.27 13.94 8.48
N ALA A 355 -23.51 15.25 8.67
CA ALA A 355 -24.71 15.92 8.16
C ALA A 355 -24.87 15.73 6.64
N TYR A 356 -23.79 15.93 5.88
CA TYR A 356 -23.84 15.75 4.42
C TYR A 356 -24.02 14.28 4.01
N SER A 357 -23.40 13.35 4.73
CA SER A 357 -23.56 11.91 4.49
C SER A 357 -25.01 11.44 4.71
N GLU A 358 -25.69 11.99 5.72
CA GLU A 358 -27.11 11.74 5.98
C GLU A 358 -28.00 12.32 4.88
N VAL A 359 -27.71 13.53 4.39
CA VAL A 359 -28.41 14.10 3.21
C VAL A 359 -28.27 13.18 2.00
N GLN A 360 -27.06 12.69 1.71
CA GLN A 360 -26.83 11.75 0.60
C GLN A 360 -27.55 10.42 0.80
N HIS A 361 -27.76 9.97 2.04
CA HIS A 361 -28.55 8.79 2.34
C HIS A 361 -30.04 9.03 2.09
N ASP A 362 -30.59 10.12 2.62
CA ASP A 362 -32.02 10.43 2.46
C ASP A 362 -32.36 10.69 0.98
N ILE A 363 -31.52 11.39 0.20
CA ILE A 363 -31.73 11.57 -1.26
C ILE A 363 -31.83 10.22 -1.98
N ARG A 364 -30.93 9.26 -1.67
CA ARG A 364 -30.96 7.93 -2.28
C ARG A 364 -32.22 7.14 -1.91
N LYS A 365 -32.79 7.39 -0.73
CA LYS A 365 -33.99 6.71 -0.23
C LYS A 365 -35.30 7.34 -0.72
N THR A 366 -35.38 8.67 -0.71
CA THR A 366 -36.62 9.41 -0.99
C THR A 366 -36.75 9.86 -2.44
N GLY A 367 -35.69 9.76 -3.23
CA GLY A 367 -35.66 10.27 -4.60
C GLY A 367 -35.79 11.80 -4.67
N ASN A 368 -36.24 12.31 -5.82
CA ASN A 368 -36.33 13.74 -6.11
C ASN A 368 -37.58 14.38 -5.46
N GLN A 369 -37.49 14.72 -4.18
CA GLN A 369 -38.53 15.49 -3.50
C GLN A 369 -38.67 16.90 -4.10
N PRO A 370 -39.90 17.42 -4.28
CA PRO A 370 -40.12 18.69 -4.94
C PRO A 370 -39.72 19.88 -4.05
N VAL A 371 -39.15 20.92 -4.65
CA VAL A 371 -38.93 22.21 -3.96
C VAL A 371 -40.30 22.80 -3.55
N PRO A 372 -40.48 23.25 -2.29
CA PRO A 372 -41.71 23.92 -1.85
C PRO A 372 -42.08 25.12 -2.75
N LEU A 373 -43.37 25.31 -3.04
CA LEU A 373 -43.84 26.32 -4.01
C LEU A 373 -43.37 27.74 -3.69
N HIS A 374 -43.37 28.13 -2.41
CA HIS A 374 -42.92 29.45 -1.96
C HIS A 374 -41.41 29.67 -2.15
N LEU A 375 -40.60 28.61 -2.30
CA LEU A 375 -39.17 28.73 -2.60
C LEU A 375 -38.87 28.71 -4.11
N ARG A 376 -39.85 28.38 -4.97
CA ARG A 376 -39.63 28.33 -6.42
C ARG A 376 -39.57 29.73 -7.01
N ASN A 377 -38.69 29.92 -7.99
CA ASN A 377 -38.53 31.20 -8.68
C ASN A 377 -39.69 31.48 -9.66
N PRO A 378 -40.47 32.57 -9.47
CA PRO A 378 -41.64 32.88 -10.31
C PRO A 378 -41.29 33.79 -11.51
N VAL A 379 -40.54 33.24 -12.46
CA VAL A 379 -39.99 34.01 -13.61
C VAL A 379 -41.06 34.39 -14.63
N THR A 380 -41.98 33.48 -14.95
CA THR A 380 -43.02 33.69 -15.97
C THR A 380 -44.38 34.05 -15.36
N PRO A 381 -45.29 34.69 -16.12
CA PRO A 381 -46.67 34.94 -15.67
C PRO A 381 -47.39 33.65 -15.23
N LEU A 382 -47.28 32.58 -16.03
CA LEU A 382 -47.87 31.27 -15.69
C LEU A 382 -47.35 30.72 -14.36
N MET A 383 -46.04 30.86 -14.07
CA MET A 383 -45.48 30.42 -12.79
C MET A 383 -46.07 31.17 -11.58
N ARG A 384 -46.33 32.48 -11.74
CA ARG A 384 -46.99 33.29 -10.69
C ARG A 384 -48.43 32.87 -10.48
N GLU A 385 -49.16 32.60 -11.57
CA GLU A 385 -50.55 32.11 -11.53
C GLU A 385 -50.65 30.75 -10.81
N VAL A 386 -49.70 29.85 -11.06
CA VAL A 386 -49.59 28.53 -10.40
C VAL A 386 -49.05 28.64 -8.96
N GLY A 387 -48.68 29.85 -8.50
CA GLY A 387 -48.34 30.13 -7.10
C GLY A 387 -46.87 30.00 -6.74
N TYR A 388 -45.95 30.02 -7.71
CA TYR A 388 -44.51 30.03 -7.42
C TYR A 388 -44.14 31.29 -6.65
N GLY A 389 -43.28 31.16 -5.64
CA GLY A 389 -42.84 32.27 -4.79
C GLY A 389 -43.94 32.87 -3.89
N LYS A 390 -45.20 32.43 -4.03
CA LYS A 390 -46.31 32.95 -3.23
C LYS A 390 -46.13 32.58 -1.76
N GLY A 391 -46.14 33.58 -0.88
CA GLY A 391 -45.95 33.37 0.55
C GLY A 391 -44.49 33.22 1.00
N TYR A 392 -43.52 33.45 0.11
CA TYR A 392 -42.11 33.54 0.50
C TYR A 392 -41.90 34.65 1.51
N LYS A 393 -41.22 34.35 2.61
CA LYS A 393 -40.84 35.35 3.61
C LYS A 393 -39.40 35.77 3.36
N TYR A 394 -39.19 37.02 2.92
CA TYR A 394 -37.86 37.52 2.63
C TYR A 394 -37.15 37.92 3.93
N ALA A 395 -36.15 37.13 4.34
CA ALA A 395 -35.55 37.22 5.68
C ALA A 395 -35.04 38.62 6.06
N HIS A 396 -34.52 39.40 5.10
CA HIS A 396 -34.00 40.75 5.37
C HIS A 396 -35.06 41.76 5.84
N GLU A 397 -36.34 41.51 5.58
CA GLU A 397 -37.46 42.35 6.02
C GLU A 397 -37.90 42.08 7.46
N TYR A 398 -37.36 41.03 8.09
CA TYR A 398 -37.68 40.64 9.46
C TYR A 398 -36.57 41.07 10.42
N GLU A 399 -36.94 41.28 11.68
CA GLU A 399 -36.00 41.63 12.74
C GLU A 399 -34.86 40.60 12.85
N GLY A 400 -33.62 41.09 13.04
CA GLY A 400 -32.44 40.23 13.08
C GLY A 400 -32.12 39.53 11.75
N HIS A 401 -32.77 39.93 10.65
CA HIS A 401 -32.68 39.30 9.33
C HIS A 401 -33.01 37.79 9.34
N PHE A 402 -33.94 37.37 10.22
CA PHE A 402 -34.34 35.98 10.36
C PHE A 402 -35.86 35.82 10.39
N VAL A 403 -36.37 34.81 9.69
CA VAL A 403 -37.78 34.43 9.72
C VAL A 403 -37.97 32.92 9.69
N LYS A 404 -38.79 32.41 10.60
CA LYS A 404 -39.17 30.98 10.62
C LYS A 404 -40.11 30.69 9.45
N GLN A 405 -39.64 29.86 8.52
CA GLN A 405 -40.41 29.30 7.41
C GLN A 405 -39.89 27.89 7.08
N GLN A 406 -40.77 27.04 6.56
CA GLN A 406 -40.38 25.70 6.13
C GLN A 406 -39.57 25.82 4.84
N ASN A 407 -38.30 25.40 4.90
CA ASN A 407 -37.42 25.39 3.72
C ASN A 407 -37.21 23.99 3.12
N MET A 408 -37.62 22.94 3.84
CA MET A 408 -37.57 21.55 3.39
C MET A 408 -38.91 21.15 2.72
N PRO A 409 -38.92 20.13 1.85
CA PRO A 409 -40.16 19.51 1.40
C PRO A 409 -40.94 18.90 2.57
N ASP A 410 -42.26 18.73 2.41
CA ASP A 410 -43.13 18.23 3.47
C ASP A 410 -42.69 16.89 4.05
N SER A 411 -42.14 16.01 3.20
CA SER A 411 -41.63 14.70 3.59
C SER A 411 -40.41 14.74 4.53
N LEU A 412 -39.72 15.88 4.60
CA LEU A 412 -38.48 16.07 5.37
C LEU A 412 -38.54 17.30 6.28
N ARG A 413 -39.73 17.86 6.53
CA ARG A 413 -39.90 19.14 7.26
C ARG A 413 -39.30 19.12 8.67
N ASP A 414 -39.30 17.95 9.32
CA ASP A 414 -38.84 17.74 10.69
C ASP A 414 -37.41 17.15 10.74
N ARG A 415 -36.76 16.93 9.59
CA ARG A 415 -35.39 16.44 9.54
C ARG A 415 -34.39 17.52 9.97
N ARG A 416 -33.41 17.10 10.78
CA ARG A 416 -32.25 17.90 11.17
C ARG A 416 -30.97 17.13 10.82
N TYR A 417 -30.23 17.63 9.84
CA TYR A 417 -28.95 17.01 9.43
C TYR A 417 -27.76 17.57 10.20
N TYR A 418 -27.69 18.89 10.35
CA TYR A 418 -26.55 19.53 10.99
C TYR A 418 -26.81 19.73 12.49
N THR A 419 -25.98 19.07 13.29
CA THR A 419 -25.95 19.18 14.75
C THR A 419 -24.53 19.56 15.14
N PRO A 420 -24.27 20.86 15.42
CA PRO A 420 -22.95 21.33 15.83
C PRO A 420 -22.49 20.63 17.11
N SER A 421 -21.19 20.40 17.22
CA SER A 421 -20.54 20.01 18.47
C SER A 421 -20.27 21.23 19.36
N ASP A 422 -19.75 20.98 20.56
CA ASP A 422 -19.29 22.01 21.48
C ASP A 422 -17.82 22.42 21.21
N GLU A 423 -17.19 21.88 20.17
CA GLU A 423 -15.78 22.09 19.85
C GLU A 423 -15.56 23.36 19.01
N GLY A 424 -14.59 24.17 19.43
CA GLY A 424 -14.17 25.37 18.71
C GLY A 424 -15.33 26.31 18.33
N TYR A 425 -15.34 26.74 17.08
CA TYR A 425 -16.34 27.65 16.52
C TYR A 425 -17.75 27.03 16.41
N GLU A 426 -17.88 25.70 16.44
CA GLU A 426 -19.21 25.06 16.38
C GLU A 426 -20.07 25.40 17.59
N LYS A 427 -19.46 25.72 18.74
CA LYS A 427 -20.20 26.19 19.92
C LYS A 427 -20.95 27.50 19.66
N GLU A 428 -20.30 28.45 18.99
CA GLU A 428 -20.94 29.71 18.60
C GLU A 428 -22.04 29.48 17.56
N VAL A 429 -21.78 28.60 16.59
CA VAL A 429 -22.78 28.20 15.59
C VAL A 429 -23.98 27.53 16.26
N GLY A 430 -23.75 26.66 17.22
CA GLY A 430 -24.78 26.01 18.04
C GLY A 430 -25.63 27.02 18.76
N THR A 431 -25.01 27.97 19.46
CA THR A 431 -25.70 29.04 20.20
C THR A 431 -26.58 29.88 19.25
N ARG A 432 -26.04 30.30 18.10
CA ARG A 432 -26.77 31.08 17.09
C ARG A 432 -27.96 30.30 16.50
N LEU A 433 -27.77 29.00 16.21
CA LEU A 433 -28.84 28.14 15.72
C LEU A 433 -29.92 27.93 16.77
N GLU A 434 -29.56 27.76 18.04
CA GLU A 434 -30.52 27.68 19.14
C GLU A 434 -31.29 29.00 19.28
N GLU A 435 -30.63 30.15 19.18
CA GLU A 435 -31.27 31.46 19.26
C GLU A 435 -32.29 31.73 18.13
N TRP A 436 -31.94 31.37 16.90
CA TRP A 436 -32.83 31.52 15.76
C TRP A 436 -33.98 30.51 15.78
N TRP A 437 -33.73 29.29 16.26
CA TRP A 437 -34.70 28.19 16.22
C TRP A 437 -35.20 27.78 17.62
N LYS A 438 -35.25 28.71 18.59
CA LYS A 438 -35.53 28.56 20.04
C LYS A 438 -36.62 27.56 20.48
N GLU A 439 -37.51 27.13 19.60
CA GLU A 439 -38.59 26.16 19.84
C GLU A 439 -38.30 24.73 19.34
N ARG A 440 -37.07 24.39 18.90
CA ARG A 440 -36.75 23.01 18.48
C ARG A 440 -36.46 22.04 19.65
N LYS A 441 -36.48 22.51 20.90
CA LYS A 441 -36.44 21.66 22.11
C LYS A 441 -37.86 21.54 22.66
N GLY A 442 -38.65 20.60 22.13
CA GLY A 442 -39.98 20.27 22.66
C GLY A 442 -40.96 19.76 21.61
N ASP A 443 -40.77 18.51 21.16
CA ASP A 443 -41.76 17.42 21.07
C ASP A 443 -41.16 16.20 20.38
#